data_AF-A0A927CFN1-F1
#
_entry.id   AF-A0A927CFN1-F1
#
_cell.length_a   1.000
_cell.length_b   1.000
_cell.length_c   1.000
_cell.angle_alpha   90.00
_cell.angle_beta   90.00
_cell.angle_gamma   90.00
#
_symmetry.space_group_name_H-M   'P 1'
#
loop_
_entity.id
_entity.type
_entity.pdbx_description
1 polymer ?
#
loop_
_entity_poly.entity_id
_entity_poly.type
_entity_poly.pdbx_seq_one_letter_code
_entity_poly.pdbx_strand_id
1 'polypeptide(L)' 'MEPLQLQADVHIVGSGTAGMMAARAAADEGARVLLIDKSLIGRRGATIFAQMNVAVALGEADDDNTRFNLKMR' A
#
# COMPACT_ATOMS: atom_id res chain seq x y z
N MET A 1 20.57 17.64 -20.49
CA MET A 1 19.85 16.36 -20.66
C MET A 1 18.38 16.71 -20.80
N GLU A 2 17.72 16.18 -21.83
CA GLU A 2 16.27 16.36 -21.97
C GLU A 2 15.55 15.57 -20.85
N PRO A 3 14.46 16.10 -20.27
CA PRO A 3 13.72 15.43 -19.22
C PRO A 3 13.01 14.18 -19.76
N LEU A 4 13.08 13.07 -19.02
CA LEU A 4 12.35 11.85 -19.33
C LEU A 4 10.84 12.08 -19.12
N GLN A 5 10.05 11.82 -20.16
CA GLN A 5 8.58 11.88 -20.11
C GLN A 5 8.02 10.46 -20.11
N LEU A 6 7.25 10.12 -19.07
CA LEU A 6 6.56 8.83 -18.95
C LEU A 6 5.07 9.09 -18.72
N GLN A 7 4.22 8.38 -19.45
CA GLN A 7 2.77 8.49 -19.34
C GLN A 7 2.18 7.17 -18.87
N ALA A 8 1.23 7.26 -17.94
CA ALA A 8 0.44 6.15 -17.46
C ALA A 8 -0.93 6.69 -17.04
N ASP A 9 -1.87 5.80 -16.77
CA ASP A 9 -3.21 6.18 -16.34
C ASP A 9 -3.21 6.52 -14.85
N VAL A 10 -2.33 5.88 -14.07
CA VAL A 10 -2.09 6.17 -12.64
C VAL A 10 -0.60 6.19 -12.33
N HIS A 11 -0.14 7.24 -11.64
CA HIS A 11 1.23 7.33 -11.08
C HIS A 11 1.17 7.18 -9.56
N ILE A 12 2.03 6.32 -9.01
CA ILE A 12 2.11 6.05 -7.57
C ILE A 12 3.53 6.30 -7.12
N VAL A 13 3.70 7.17 -6.12
CA VAL A 13 5.00 7.54 -5.57
C VAL A 13 5.17 6.93 -4.19
N GLY A 14 6.14 6.03 -4.07
CA GLY A 14 6.48 5.27 -2.87
C GLY A 14 6.03 3.82 -2.96
N SER A 15 6.96 2.89 -2.78
CA SER A 15 6.72 1.44 -2.81
C SER A 15 6.63 0.81 -1.42
N GLY A 16 6.10 1.55 -0.44
CA GLY A 16 5.66 0.96 0.84
C GLY A 16 4.39 0.13 0.65
N THR A 17 3.88 -0.48 1.72
CA THR A 17 2.68 -1.34 1.61
C THR A 17 1.48 -0.62 1.01
N ALA A 18 1.20 0.62 1.42
CA ALA A 18 0.11 1.40 0.84
C ALA A 18 0.27 1.61 -0.68
N GLY A 19 1.46 1.99 -1.14
CA GLY A 19 1.72 2.25 -2.55
C GLY A 19 1.69 0.99 -3.41
N MET A 20 2.24 -0.13 -2.91
CA MET A 20 2.14 -1.41 -3.61
C MET A 20 0.70 -1.93 -3.68
N MET A 21 -0.08 -1.80 -2.60
CA MET A 21 -1.49 -2.18 -2.60
C MET A 21 -2.32 -1.31 -3.55
N ALA A 22 -2.06 0.00 -3.57
CA ALA A 22 -2.69 0.91 -4.53
C ALA A 22 -2.30 0.57 -5.98
N ALA A 23 -1.03 0.24 -6.24
CA ALA A 23 -0.55 -0.12 -7.56
C ALA A 23 -1.20 -1.42 -8.05
N ARG A 24 -1.32 -2.39 -7.15
CA ARG A 24 -2.01 -3.65 -7.43
C ARG A 24 -3.49 -3.43 -7.74
N ALA A 25 -4.20 -2.69 -6.88
CA ALA A 25 -5.61 -2.42 -7.08
C ALA A 25 -5.89 -1.71 -8.42
N ALA A 26 -5.11 -0.67 -8.75
CA ALA A 26 -5.26 0.02 -10.03
C ALA A 26 -4.93 -0.87 -11.24
N ALA A 27 -3.92 -1.75 -11.13
CA ALA A 27 -3.57 -2.69 -12.19
C ALA A 27 -4.63 -3.79 -12.37
N ASP A 28 -5.25 -4.27 -11.27
CA ASP A 28 -6.33 -5.26 -11.32
C ASP A 28 -7.59 -4.67 -12.03
N GLU A 29 -7.80 -3.36 -11.97
CA GLU A 29 -8.81 -2.62 -12.76
C GLU A 29 -8.37 -2.33 -14.21
N GLY A 30 -7.22 -2.83 -14.65
CA GLY A 30 -6.71 -2.70 -16.02
C GLY A 30 -5.99 -1.38 -16.33
N ALA A 31 -5.70 -0.54 -15.34
CA ALA A 31 -4.96 0.70 -15.57
C ALA A 31 -3.49 0.43 -15.89
N ARG A 32 -2.88 1.24 -16.76
CA ARG A 32 -1.42 1.29 -16.86
C ARG A 32 -0.88 2.09 -15.69
N VAL A 33 -0.20 1.39 -14.78
CA VAL A 33 0.31 1.97 -13.53
C VAL A 33 1.81 2.17 -13.59
N LEU A 34 2.27 3.35 -13.17
CA LEU A 34 3.69 3.62 -12.93
C LEU A 34 3.94 3.72 -11.42
N LEU A 35 4.60 2.72 -10.85
CA LEU A 35 5.08 2.74 -9.45
C LEU A 35 6.51 3.28 -9.41
N ILE A 36 6.70 4.37 -8.68
CA ILE A 36 7.96 5.11 -8.61
C ILE A 36 8.45 5.08 -7.17
N ASP A 37 9.66 4.57 -6.94
CA ASP A 37 10.34 4.71 -5.66
C ASP A 37 11.74 5.28 -5.89
N LYS A 38 12.26 5.99 -4.89
CA LYS A 38 13.62 6.53 -4.92
C LYS A 38 14.68 5.47 -4.55
N SER A 39 14.28 4.23 -4.32
CA SER A 39 15.13 3.14 -3.84
C SER A 39 14.58 1.78 -4.29
N LEU A 40 15.22 0.70 -3.83
CA LEU A 40 14.79 -0.67 -4.11
C LEU A 40 13.39 -0.96 -3.55
N ILE A 41 12.48 -1.38 -4.43
CA ILE A 41 11.13 -1.84 -4.10
C ILE A 41 11.21 -2.99 -3.08
N GLY A 42 10.32 -2.95 -2.08
CA GLY A 42 10.24 -3.98 -1.03
C GLY A 42 11.33 -3.93 0.04
N ARG A 43 12.34 -3.06 -0.09
CA ARG A 43 13.44 -2.91 0.88
C ARG A 43 13.47 -1.54 1.57
N ARG A 44 12.44 -0.72 1.36
CA ARG A 44 12.34 0.65 1.87
C ARG A 44 10.91 0.98 2.32
N GLY A 45 10.77 2.12 2.98
CA GLY A 45 9.53 2.65 3.53
C GLY A 45 9.50 2.51 5.04
N ALA A 46 8.49 3.07 5.69
CA ALA A 46 8.28 2.83 7.11
C ALA A 46 7.87 1.37 7.39
N THR A 47 7.23 0.71 6.42
CA THR A 47 6.63 -0.61 6.62
C THR A 47 7.63 -1.73 6.89
N ILE A 48 8.84 -1.66 6.35
CA ILE A 48 9.89 -2.66 6.65
C ILE A 48 10.33 -2.63 8.12
N PHE A 49 10.06 -1.51 8.81
CA PHE A 49 10.34 -1.34 10.23
C PHE A 49 9.10 -1.59 11.12
N ALA A 50 7.97 -2.02 10.55
CA ALA A 50 6.79 -2.34 11.33
C ALA A 50 7.07 -3.59 12.19
N GLN A 51 7.00 -3.43 13.52
CA GLN A 51 7.27 -4.51 14.48
C GLN A 51 6.00 -5.25 14.90
N MET A 52 4.86 -4.58 14.82
CA MET A 52 3.55 -5.13 15.16
C MET A 52 2.81 -5.58 13.89
N ASN A 53 1.76 -6.35 14.08
CA ASN A 53 0.85 -6.83 13.05
C ASN A 53 -0.25 -5.81 12.71
N VAL A 54 -1.10 -6.16 11.75
CA VAL A 54 -2.29 -5.37 11.38
C VAL A 54 -3.45 -5.79 12.28
N ALA A 55 -4.07 -4.82 12.95
CA ALA A 55 -5.31 -5.08 13.68
C ALA A 55 -6.49 -5.22 12.70
N VAL A 56 -7.20 -6.34 12.78
CA VAL A 56 -8.36 -6.64 11.93
C VAL A 56 -9.35 -7.53 12.70
N ALA A 57 -10.65 -7.25 12.57
CA ALA A 57 -11.70 -8.07 13.19
C ALA A 57 -11.94 -9.35 12.40
N LEU A 58 -11.07 -10.34 12.58
CA LEU A 58 -11.20 -11.66 11.96
C LEU A 58 -12.02 -12.65 12.80
N GLY A 59 -12.12 -12.44 14.12
CA GLY A 59 -12.84 -13.35 15.02
C GLY A 59 -12.14 -14.69 15.29
N GLU A 60 -10.83 -14.81 14.97
CA GLU A 60 -10.09 -16.08 15.09
C GLU A 60 -9.76 -16.46 16.54
N ALA A 61 -9.51 -15.48 17.41
CA ALA A 61 -9.18 -15.71 18.81
C ALA A 61 -10.42 -15.67 19.73
N ASP A 62 -11.29 -14.68 19.52
CA ASP A 62 -12.52 -14.42 20.28
C ASP A 62 -13.59 -13.82 19.35
N ASP A 63 -14.84 -13.74 19.81
CA ASP A 63 -15.92 -13.05 19.08
C ASP A 63 -15.57 -11.57 18.87
N ASP A 64 -15.47 -11.15 17.61
CA ASP A 64 -14.98 -9.83 17.22
C ASP A 64 -15.84 -9.20 16.11
N ASN A 65 -15.90 -7.88 16.09
CA ASN A 65 -16.68 -7.08 15.15
C ASN A 65 -15.96 -5.75 14.87
N THR A 66 -16.04 -5.28 13.63
CA THR A 66 -15.47 -3.99 13.18
C THR A 66 -15.87 -2.80 14.06
N ARG A 67 -17.04 -2.84 14.71
CA ARG A 67 -17.50 -1.82 15.66
C ARG A 67 -16.61 -1.69 16.90
N PHE A 68 -15.97 -2.76 17.37
CA PHE A 68 -15.04 -2.70 18.49
C PHE A 68 -13.75 -1.98 18.08
N ASN A 69 -13.26 -2.21 16.86
CA ASN A 69 -12.04 -1.60 16.33
C ASN A 69 -12.18 -0.13 15.93
N LEU A 70 -13.40 0.33 15.60
CA LEU A 70 -13.66 1.71 15.20
C LEU A 70 -13.80 2.69 16.38
N LYS A 71 -13.92 2.18 17.63
CA LYS A 71 -14.10 2.99 18.84
C LYS A 71 -12.81 3.60 19.41
N MET A 72 -11.75 3.71 18.61
CA MET A 72 -10.50 4.37 19.00
C MET A 72 -10.66 5.90 19.06
N ARG A 73 -11.45 6.39 20.03
CA ARG A 73 -11.48 7.78 20.52
C ARG A 73 -11.22 7.78 22.02
#